data_AF-A0A7C5V5C4-F1
#
_entry.id   AF-A0A7C5V5C4-F1
#
_cell.length_a   1.000
_cell.length_b   1.000
_cell.length_c   1.000
_cell.angle_alpha   90.00
_cell.angle_beta   90.00
_cell.angle_gamma   90.00
#
_symmetry.space_group_name_H-M   'P 1'
#
loop_
_entity.id
_entity.type
_entity.pdbx_description
1 polymer ?
#
loop_
_entity_poly.entity_id
_entity_poly.type
_entity_poly.pdbx_seq_one_letter_code
_entity_poly.pdbx_strand_id
1 'polypeptide(L)'
;MKKEFSISFNGFTIANITPVQLERIKKEGYEIWPNFKVKALLEESISLINANKVWELKDDQNRYLKGEGIKIAILDTGVDYRHPDLRGDCFGQPECKVVGGYDVMNKDDDPIDDQGHGTHVVFIAAGNGSLKGVAPEAKTFAYKVLNEDGSGNYDDIIEVIERALDPNGDRDISDRVDVINLSLGGIGDQDDPLSQAVDNAVEASVVVVVAAGNSGPDYETIFSPGVARKAITVGAITKSKVIASFSSRGSVIWKNQALIKPDVVAPGKDICAVQFKV
;
A
#
# COMPACT_ATOMS: atom_id res chain seq x y z
N MET A 1 -23.27 -36.58 1.76
CA MET A 1 -22.01 -36.22 2.43
C MET A 1 -21.24 -35.29 1.50
N LYS A 2 -20.68 -34.17 2.00
CA LYS A 2 -19.95 -33.21 1.14
C LYS A 2 -18.43 -33.33 1.27
N LYS A 3 -17.92 -33.64 2.46
CA LYS A 3 -16.48 -33.81 2.80
C LYS A 3 -16.36 -34.66 4.06
N GLU A 4 -15.28 -35.44 4.17
CA GLU A 4 -14.90 -36.23 5.34
C GLU A 4 -13.52 -35.78 5.82
N PHE A 5 -13.31 -35.81 7.13
CA PHE A 5 -12.09 -35.42 7.80
C PHE A 5 -11.68 -36.56 8.73
N SER A 6 -10.41 -36.96 8.68
CA SER A 6 -9.88 -38.06 9.51
C SER A 6 -8.54 -37.73 10.19
N ILE A 7 -7.91 -36.62 9.83
CA ILE A 7 -6.57 -36.24 10.31
C ILE A 7 -6.69 -35.21 11.45
N SER A 8 -7.15 -34.00 11.13
CA SER A 8 -7.24 -32.89 12.10
C SER A 8 -8.55 -32.87 12.89
N PHE A 9 -9.55 -33.58 12.39
CA PHE A 9 -10.89 -33.67 12.94
C PHE A 9 -11.45 -35.00 12.46
N ASN A 10 -12.09 -35.78 13.34
CA ASN A 10 -12.73 -37.03 12.98
C ASN A 10 -14.23 -36.79 12.79
N GLY A 11 -14.64 -36.50 11.55
CA GLY A 11 -16.03 -36.18 11.25
C GLY A 11 -16.27 -35.84 9.78
N PHE A 12 -17.51 -35.46 9.45
CA PHE A 12 -17.91 -35.23 8.06
C PHE A 12 -18.94 -34.11 7.95
N THR A 13 -19.06 -33.55 6.75
CA THR A 13 -20.05 -32.51 6.43
C THR A 13 -21.25 -33.10 5.69
N ILE A 14 -22.44 -32.63 6.06
CA ILE A 14 -23.71 -32.95 5.39
C ILE A 14 -24.37 -31.62 4.98
N ALA A 15 -24.99 -31.61 3.79
CA ALA A 15 -25.81 -30.50 3.34
C ALA A 15 -27.28 -30.93 3.27
N ASN A 16 -28.20 -29.98 3.42
CA ASN A 16 -29.65 -30.18 3.26
C ASN A 16 -30.22 -31.27 4.18
N ILE A 17 -29.84 -31.25 5.46
CA ILE A 17 -30.35 -32.19 6.47
C ILE A 17 -31.73 -31.77 6.98
N THR A 18 -32.65 -32.73 7.12
CA THR A 18 -33.96 -32.50 7.74
C THR A 18 -33.89 -32.68 9.27
N PRO A 19 -34.83 -32.10 10.05
CA PRO A 19 -34.87 -32.28 11.51
C PRO A 19 -34.93 -33.75 11.95
N VAL A 20 -35.63 -34.60 11.18
CA VAL A 20 -35.73 -36.05 11.47
C VAL A 20 -34.39 -36.76 11.28
N GLN A 21 -33.63 -36.39 10.24
CA GLN A 21 -32.29 -36.94 10.01
C GLN A 21 -31.30 -36.44 11.07
N LEU A 22 -31.42 -35.19 11.50
CA LEU A 22 -30.59 -34.61 12.55
C LEU A 22 -30.74 -35.39 13.87
N GLU A 23 -31.98 -35.70 14.27
CA GLU A 23 -32.24 -36.46 15.50
C GLU A 23 -31.77 -37.92 15.43
N ARG A 24 -31.76 -38.53 14.24
CA ARG A 24 -31.16 -39.86 14.05
C ARG A 24 -29.64 -39.83 14.23
N ILE A 25 -28.96 -38.85 13.64
CA ILE A 25 -27.50 -38.70 13.72
C ILE A 25 -27.07 -38.42 15.17
N LYS A 26 -27.81 -37.60 15.92
CA LYS A 26 -27.53 -37.39 17.36
C LYS A 26 -27.62 -38.68 18.16
N LYS A 27 -28.61 -39.54 17.86
CA LYS A 27 -28.79 -40.84 18.55
C LYS A 27 -27.67 -41.84 18.27
N GLU A 28 -26.97 -41.69 17.14
CA GLU A 28 -25.77 -42.47 16.83
C GLU A 28 -24.52 -41.97 17.57
N GLY A 29 -24.64 -40.93 18.40
CA GLY A 29 -23.56 -40.43 19.26
C GLY A 29 -22.73 -39.30 18.66
N TYR A 30 -23.13 -38.74 17.52
CA TYR A 30 -22.42 -37.61 16.91
C TYR A 30 -22.81 -36.27 17.54
N GLU A 31 -21.80 -35.45 17.85
CA GLU A 31 -22.00 -34.02 18.11
C GLU A 31 -22.18 -33.27 16.80
N ILE A 32 -23.20 -32.40 16.74
CA ILE A 32 -23.57 -31.70 15.51
C ILE A 32 -23.43 -30.19 15.67
N TRP A 33 -22.67 -29.60 14.75
CA TRP A 33 -22.38 -28.17 14.72
C TRP A 33 -22.78 -27.56 13.38
N PRO A 34 -23.39 -26.35 13.35
CA PRO A 34 -23.64 -25.65 12.10
C PRO A 34 -22.32 -25.32 11.38
N ASN A 35 -22.29 -25.50 10.07
CA ASN A 35 -21.15 -25.08 9.25
C ASN A 35 -21.24 -23.57 8.99
N PHE A 36 -20.52 -22.79 9.79
CA PHE A 36 -20.48 -21.33 9.68
C PHE A 36 -19.52 -20.89 8.56
N LYS A 37 -19.94 -19.89 7.79
CA LYS A 37 -19.03 -19.20 6.89
C LYS A 37 -18.09 -18.35 7.73
N VAL A 38 -16.79 -18.62 7.67
CA VAL A 38 -15.77 -17.69 8.15
C VAL A 38 -15.51 -16.64 7.09
N LYS A 39 -15.28 -15.39 7.51
CA LYS A 39 -14.80 -14.30 6.66
C LYS A 39 -13.39 -13.96 7.08
N ALA A 40 -12.56 -13.55 6.14
CA ALA A 40 -11.24 -13.06 6.47
C ALA A 40 -11.35 -11.71 7.21
N LEU A 41 -10.64 -11.58 8.33
CA LEU A 41 -10.60 -10.36 9.16
C LEU A 41 -9.56 -9.38 8.56
N LEU A 42 -9.87 -8.78 7.41
CA LEU A 42 -8.86 -8.08 6.58
C LEU A 42 -8.95 -6.54 6.58
N GLU A 43 -10.07 -5.92 6.95
CA GLU A 43 -10.35 -4.48 6.70
C GLU A 43 -10.35 -3.59 7.95
N GLU A 44 -9.53 -3.89 8.96
CA GLU A 44 -9.52 -3.04 10.17
C GLU A 44 -8.82 -1.70 9.94
N SER A 45 -7.80 -1.62 9.06
CA SER A 45 -7.01 -0.40 8.83
C SER A 45 -7.79 0.73 8.16
N ILE A 46 -8.62 0.44 7.16
CA ILE A 46 -9.46 1.41 6.44
C ILE A 46 -10.38 2.16 7.41
N SER A 47 -10.99 1.44 8.34
CA SER A 47 -11.90 2.03 9.33
C SER A 47 -11.15 2.84 10.39
N LEU A 48 -9.90 2.50 10.72
CA LEU A 48 -9.10 3.24 11.70
C LEU A 48 -8.79 4.67 11.25
N ILE A 49 -8.64 4.88 9.94
CA ILE A 49 -8.44 6.19 9.31
C ILE A 49 -9.74 6.80 8.77
N ASN A 50 -10.89 6.17 9.01
CA ASN A 50 -12.21 6.58 8.53
C ASN A 50 -12.34 6.71 6.99
N ALA A 51 -11.49 6.04 6.21
CA ALA A 51 -11.54 6.14 4.74
C ALA A 51 -12.89 5.66 4.18
N ASN A 52 -13.48 4.61 4.78
CA ASN A 52 -14.81 4.14 4.45
C ASN A 52 -15.92 5.20 4.61
N LYS A 53 -15.80 6.09 5.60
CA LYS A 53 -16.75 7.20 5.77
C LYS A 53 -16.53 8.30 4.73
N VAL A 54 -15.28 8.55 4.35
CA VAL A 54 -14.94 9.53 3.31
C VAL A 54 -15.52 9.09 1.96
N TRP A 55 -15.51 7.79 1.65
CA TRP A 55 -16.10 7.26 0.41
C TRP A 55 -17.59 7.53 0.23
N GLU A 56 -18.31 7.82 1.32
CA GLU A 56 -19.73 8.17 1.30
C GLU A 56 -19.98 9.68 1.11
N LEU A 57 -18.96 10.50 1.36
CA LEU A 57 -18.99 11.94 1.10
C LEU A 57 -18.98 12.21 -0.40
N LYS A 58 -19.43 13.41 -0.76
CA LYS A 58 -19.48 13.85 -2.15
C LYS A 58 -18.86 15.23 -2.34
N ASP A 59 -18.28 15.44 -3.52
CA ASP A 59 -17.83 16.77 -3.96
C ASP A 59 -19.00 17.63 -4.48
N ASP A 60 -18.69 18.86 -4.88
CA ASP A 60 -19.66 19.82 -5.44
C ASP A 60 -20.29 19.34 -6.75
N GLN A 61 -19.69 18.35 -7.40
CA GLN A 61 -20.19 17.69 -8.61
C GLN A 61 -20.99 16.41 -8.29
N ASN A 62 -21.29 16.15 -7.01
CA ASN A 62 -22.06 15.00 -6.53
C ASN A 62 -21.39 13.64 -6.80
N ARG A 63 -20.06 13.62 -6.96
CA ARG A 63 -19.24 12.40 -7.09
C ARG A 63 -18.74 11.94 -5.73
N TYR A 64 -18.64 10.63 -5.52
CA TYR A 64 -18.14 10.07 -4.27
C TYR A 64 -16.63 10.28 -4.11
N LEU A 65 -16.18 10.59 -2.89
CA LEU A 65 -14.76 10.86 -2.64
C LEU A 65 -13.95 9.57 -2.50
N LYS A 66 -13.50 9.01 -3.63
CA LYS A 66 -12.74 7.75 -3.69
C LYS A 66 -11.43 7.84 -4.48
N GLY A 67 -11.02 9.05 -4.85
CA GLY A 67 -9.79 9.31 -5.60
C GLY A 67 -9.96 9.32 -7.12
N GLU A 68 -11.19 9.40 -7.65
CA GLU A 68 -11.41 9.55 -9.09
C GLU A 68 -10.64 10.75 -9.65
N GLY A 69 -9.89 10.54 -10.74
CA GLY A 69 -9.08 11.57 -11.39
C GLY A 69 -7.70 11.79 -10.78
N ILE A 70 -7.36 11.14 -9.67
CA ILE A 70 -6.06 11.24 -9.00
C ILE A 70 -5.11 10.16 -9.52
N LYS A 71 -3.86 10.53 -9.78
CA LYS A 71 -2.74 9.67 -10.16
C LYS A 71 -1.75 9.54 -9.00
N ILE A 72 -1.48 8.30 -8.57
CA ILE A 72 -0.53 7.98 -7.50
C ILE A 72 0.65 7.20 -8.07
N ALA A 73 1.86 7.75 -8.02
CA ALA A 73 3.09 7.03 -8.33
C ALA A 73 3.56 6.21 -7.12
N ILE A 74 3.77 4.91 -7.34
CA ILE A 74 4.31 3.97 -6.35
C ILE A 74 5.73 3.62 -6.74
N LEU A 75 6.71 4.18 -6.01
CA LEU A 75 8.14 3.94 -6.22
C LEU A 75 8.59 2.86 -5.23
N ASP A 76 8.71 1.62 -5.72
CA ASP A 76 8.88 0.44 -4.86
C ASP A 76 9.52 -0.75 -5.64
N THR A 77 9.25 -1.99 -5.25
CA THR A 77 9.75 -3.22 -5.92
C THR A 77 9.05 -3.56 -7.24
N GLY A 78 8.11 -2.73 -7.67
CA GLY A 78 7.22 -2.97 -8.81
C GLY A 78 5.77 -3.20 -8.37
N VAL A 79 4.89 -3.52 -9.31
CA VAL A 79 3.49 -3.84 -9.06
C VAL A 79 3.07 -5.04 -9.91
N ASP A 80 2.48 -6.06 -9.29
CA ASP A 80 1.78 -7.13 -10.01
C ASP A 80 0.44 -6.62 -10.57
N TYR A 81 0.52 -5.83 -11.64
CA TYR A 81 -0.64 -5.22 -12.30
C TYR A 81 -1.56 -6.26 -12.96
N ARG A 82 -1.11 -7.52 -13.06
CA ARG A 82 -1.90 -8.67 -13.53
C ARG A 82 -2.90 -9.15 -12.49
N HIS A 83 -2.75 -8.75 -11.23
CA HIS A 83 -3.63 -9.17 -10.17
C HIS A 83 -5.10 -8.74 -10.46
N PRO A 84 -6.10 -9.63 -10.34
CA PRO A 84 -7.50 -9.33 -10.66
C PRO A 84 -8.07 -8.11 -9.93
N ASP A 85 -7.66 -7.88 -8.68
CA ASP A 85 -8.06 -6.73 -7.86
C ASP A 85 -7.43 -5.38 -8.31
N LEU A 86 -6.47 -5.41 -9.24
CA LEU A 86 -5.96 -4.25 -10.00
C LEU A 86 -6.48 -4.23 -11.45
N ARG A 87 -7.57 -4.96 -11.72
CA ARG A 87 -8.28 -4.99 -13.01
C ARG A 87 -7.56 -5.71 -14.16
N GLY A 88 -6.60 -6.59 -13.87
CA GLY A 88 -6.23 -7.74 -14.71
C GLY A 88 -5.66 -7.44 -16.10
N ASP A 89 -4.37 -7.74 -16.28
CA ASP A 89 -3.58 -7.78 -17.53
C ASP A 89 -3.65 -6.54 -18.44
N CYS A 90 -4.18 -5.44 -17.94
CA CYS A 90 -4.22 -4.19 -18.65
C CYS A 90 -3.25 -3.22 -17.94
N PHE A 91 -2.15 -2.93 -18.63
CA PHE A 91 -1.07 -2.04 -18.19
C PHE A 91 -0.85 -0.97 -19.27
N GLY A 92 -0.56 0.25 -18.85
CA GLY A 92 -0.23 1.33 -19.78
C GLY A 92 -1.41 1.92 -20.56
N GLN A 93 -2.65 1.44 -20.33
CA GLN A 93 -3.85 1.98 -20.99
C GLN A 93 -4.67 2.88 -20.05
N PRO A 94 -5.36 3.92 -20.56
CA PRO A 94 -6.11 4.87 -19.73
C PRO A 94 -7.21 4.24 -18.84
N GLU A 95 -7.82 3.14 -19.29
CA GLU A 95 -8.85 2.42 -18.55
C GLU A 95 -8.30 1.58 -17.39
N CYS A 96 -7.00 1.30 -17.40
CA CYS A 96 -6.34 0.41 -16.44
C CYS A 96 -6.16 1.00 -15.07
N LYS A 97 -6.03 0.17 -14.04
CA LYS A 97 -5.70 0.68 -12.70
C LYS A 97 -4.27 1.22 -12.70
N VAL A 98 -3.33 0.44 -13.24
CA VAL A 98 -1.95 0.82 -13.46
C VAL A 98 -1.82 1.36 -14.88
N VAL A 99 -1.75 2.69 -15.01
CA VAL A 99 -1.86 3.39 -16.30
C VAL A 99 -0.51 3.65 -16.96
N GLY A 100 0.59 3.34 -16.29
CA GLY A 100 1.95 3.51 -16.77
C GLY A 100 2.97 3.12 -15.70
N GLY A 101 4.24 3.19 -16.07
CA GLY A 101 5.30 2.77 -15.18
C GLY A 101 6.62 2.54 -15.90
N TYR A 102 7.66 2.23 -15.13
CA TYR A 102 9.00 1.93 -15.64
C TYR A 102 9.78 1.11 -14.63
N ASP A 103 10.61 0.19 -15.12
CA ASP A 103 11.57 -0.57 -14.33
C ASP A 103 12.98 -0.03 -14.58
N VAL A 104 13.52 0.68 -13.59
CA VAL A 104 14.90 1.18 -13.68
C VAL A 104 15.94 0.11 -13.35
N MET A 105 15.55 -0.95 -12.63
CA MET A 105 16.42 -2.08 -12.28
C MET A 105 16.77 -2.90 -13.53
N ASN A 106 15.76 -3.18 -14.38
CA ASN A 106 15.94 -3.94 -15.62
C ASN A 106 16.01 -3.07 -16.88
N LYS A 107 15.70 -1.77 -16.76
CA LYS A 107 15.71 -0.77 -17.84
C LYS A 107 14.73 -1.09 -18.96
N ASP A 108 13.51 -1.41 -18.57
CA ASP A 108 12.40 -1.65 -19.48
C ASP A 108 11.10 -1.01 -18.97
N ASP A 109 10.06 -1.07 -19.79
CA ASP A 109 8.75 -0.50 -19.50
C ASP A 109 7.85 -1.49 -18.72
N ASP A 110 8.40 -2.57 -18.14
CA ASP A 110 7.65 -3.59 -17.40
C ASP A 110 7.97 -3.57 -15.90
N PRO A 111 7.27 -2.74 -15.09
CA PRO A 111 7.51 -2.59 -13.66
C PRO A 111 6.88 -3.73 -12.84
N ILE A 112 6.87 -4.96 -13.36
CA ILE A 112 6.28 -6.10 -12.68
C ILE A 112 7.00 -6.36 -11.36
N ASP A 113 6.22 -6.61 -10.31
CA ASP A 113 6.78 -6.92 -9.00
C ASP A 113 7.33 -8.35 -8.98
N ASP A 114 8.53 -8.51 -8.44
CA ASP A 114 9.22 -9.78 -8.21
C ASP A 114 9.48 -10.04 -6.71
N GLN A 115 9.10 -9.10 -5.83
CA GLN A 115 9.35 -9.16 -4.39
C GLN A 115 8.04 -9.20 -3.59
N GLY A 116 7.07 -8.36 -3.94
CA GLY A 116 5.72 -8.31 -3.37
C GLY A 116 5.39 -7.08 -2.50
N HIS A 117 6.40 -6.31 -2.07
CA HIS A 117 6.22 -5.13 -1.21
C HIS A 117 5.49 -4.02 -1.96
N GLY A 118 5.90 -3.69 -3.18
CA GLY A 118 5.25 -2.68 -4.00
C GLY A 118 3.81 -3.04 -4.35
N THR A 119 3.54 -4.31 -4.65
CA THR A 119 2.17 -4.83 -4.82
C THR A 119 1.33 -4.63 -3.54
N HIS A 120 1.88 -4.94 -2.37
CA HIS A 120 1.18 -4.72 -1.09
C HIS A 120 0.86 -3.24 -0.85
N VAL A 121 1.82 -2.36 -1.10
CA VAL A 121 1.69 -0.90 -0.95
C VAL A 121 0.63 -0.33 -1.90
N VAL A 122 0.65 -0.70 -3.19
CA VAL A 122 -0.34 -0.18 -4.16
C VAL A 122 -1.76 -0.67 -3.82
N PHE A 123 -1.90 -1.87 -3.26
CA PHE A 123 -3.20 -2.36 -2.80
C PHE A 123 -3.74 -1.55 -1.62
N ILE A 124 -2.89 -1.20 -0.65
CA ILE A 124 -3.29 -0.30 0.44
C ILE A 124 -3.72 1.05 -0.11
N ALA A 125 -2.96 1.62 -1.05
CA ALA A 125 -3.26 2.94 -1.60
C ALA A 125 -4.53 2.94 -2.44
N ALA A 126 -4.65 2.02 -3.40
CA ALA A 126 -5.60 2.13 -4.50
C ALA A 126 -6.22 0.81 -4.96
N GLY A 127 -6.10 -0.29 -4.20
CA GLY A 127 -6.76 -1.56 -4.52
C GLY A 127 -8.26 -1.39 -4.78
N ASN A 128 -8.81 -2.06 -5.81
CA ASN A 128 -10.22 -1.89 -6.18
C ASN A 128 -10.87 -3.21 -6.61
N GLY A 129 -10.68 -4.25 -5.81
CA GLY A 129 -11.29 -5.55 -6.02
C GLY A 129 -11.93 -6.09 -4.76
N SER A 130 -11.61 -7.34 -4.42
CA SER A 130 -12.11 -8.00 -3.21
C SER A 130 -11.72 -7.26 -1.93
N LEU A 131 -10.55 -6.62 -1.93
CA LEU A 131 -10.10 -5.66 -0.94
C LEU A 131 -10.02 -4.27 -1.57
N LYS A 132 -10.50 -3.27 -0.84
CA LYS A 132 -10.39 -1.86 -1.26
C LYS A 132 -9.27 -1.16 -0.51
N GLY A 133 -8.40 -0.52 -1.27
CA GLY A 133 -7.44 0.45 -0.75
C GLY A 133 -8.11 1.76 -0.36
N VAL A 134 -7.34 2.71 0.17
CA VAL A 134 -7.81 3.99 0.69
C VAL A 134 -8.48 4.85 -0.39
N ALA A 135 -7.93 4.88 -1.59
CA ALA A 135 -8.43 5.62 -2.75
C ALA A 135 -8.74 4.65 -3.91
N PRO A 136 -9.81 3.85 -3.82
CA PRO A 136 -10.05 2.74 -4.74
C PRO A 136 -10.34 3.20 -6.18
N GLU A 137 -10.65 4.47 -6.43
CA GLU A 137 -10.91 5.00 -7.78
C GLU A 137 -9.72 5.79 -8.35
N ALA A 138 -8.63 5.95 -7.59
CA ALA A 138 -7.38 6.52 -8.10
C ALA A 138 -6.72 5.61 -9.15
N LYS A 139 -5.99 6.23 -10.07
CA LYS A 139 -5.09 5.55 -11.00
C LYS A 139 -3.69 5.52 -10.41
N THR A 140 -2.88 4.55 -10.81
CA THR A 140 -1.52 4.40 -10.28
C THR A 140 -0.48 4.33 -11.40
N PHE A 141 0.70 4.84 -11.12
CA PHE A 141 1.92 4.56 -11.88
C PHE A 141 2.78 3.60 -11.07
N ALA A 142 3.28 2.55 -11.71
CA ALA A 142 4.13 1.54 -11.08
C ALA A 142 5.59 1.79 -11.45
N TYR A 143 6.42 2.05 -10.46
CA TYR A 143 7.80 2.44 -10.68
C TYR A 143 8.70 1.51 -9.87
N LYS A 144 9.37 0.59 -10.57
CA LYS A 144 10.27 -0.37 -9.93
C LYS A 144 11.64 0.26 -9.77
N VAL A 145 11.96 0.62 -8.53
CA VAL A 145 13.22 1.24 -8.08
C VAL A 145 13.96 0.37 -7.05
N LEU A 146 13.33 -0.72 -6.61
CA LEU A 146 13.91 -1.73 -5.72
C LEU A 146 13.96 -3.09 -6.44
N ASN A 147 15.06 -3.81 -6.24
CA ASN A 147 15.29 -5.15 -6.77
C ASN A 147 14.52 -6.23 -5.99
N GLU A 148 14.71 -7.50 -6.35
CA GLU A 148 14.07 -8.67 -5.72
C GLU A 148 14.36 -8.81 -4.22
N ASP A 149 15.43 -8.19 -3.71
CA ASP A 149 15.77 -8.15 -2.28
C ASP A 149 15.19 -6.91 -1.57
N GLY A 150 14.43 -6.07 -2.27
CA GLY A 150 13.88 -4.81 -1.74
C GLY A 150 14.93 -3.70 -1.58
N SER A 151 16.01 -3.74 -2.36
CA SER A 151 17.13 -2.79 -2.30
C SER A 151 17.24 -1.97 -3.59
N GLY A 152 17.66 -0.71 -3.48
CA GLY A 152 17.85 0.18 -4.63
C GLY A 152 18.78 1.35 -4.30
N ASN A 153 19.15 2.13 -5.31
CA ASN A 153 20.09 3.24 -5.19
C ASN A 153 19.38 4.60 -5.27
N TYR A 154 20.04 5.65 -4.77
CA TYR A 154 19.43 6.99 -4.73
C TYR A 154 19.27 7.60 -6.11
N ASP A 155 20.21 7.37 -7.03
CA ASP A 155 20.12 7.82 -8.41
C ASP A 155 18.95 7.18 -9.16
N ASP A 156 18.74 5.87 -8.99
CA ASP A 156 17.57 5.15 -9.53
C ASP A 156 16.25 5.73 -8.99
N ILE A 157 16.17 6.01 -7.69
CA ILE A 157 14.98 6.62 -7.08
C ILE A 157 14.76 8.05 -7.61
N ILE A 158 15.82 8.84 -7.78
CA ILE A 158 15.74 10.21 -8.31
C ILE A 158 15.30 10.19 -9.78
N GLU A 159 15.86 9.30 -10.62
CA GLU A 159 15.42 9.15 -12.02
C GLU A 159 13.91 8.92 -12.09
N VAL A 160 13.38 8.10 -11.18
CA VAL A 160 11.96 7.77 -11.23
C VAL A 160 11.08 8.83 -10.58
N ILE A 161 11.59 9.66 -9.67
CA ILE A 161 10.92 10.90 -9.27
C ILE A 161 10.76 11.83 -10.48
N GLU A 162 11.80 11.99 -11.30
CA GLU A 162 11.72 12.79 -12.54
C GLU A 162 10.66 12.22 -13.50
N ARG A 163 10.63 10.88 -13.70
CA ARG A 163 9.57 10.22 -14.50
C ARG A 163 8.18 10.38 -13.91
N ALA A 164 8.03 10.49 -12.60
CA ALA A 164 6.74 10.77 -11.98
C ALA A 164 6.29 12.23 -12.21
N LEU A 165 7.24 13.16 -12.32
CA LEU A 165 6.99 14.57 -12.66
C LEU A 165 6.73 14.80 -14.15
N ASP A 166 7.28 13.95 -15.01
CA ASP A 166 7.09 14.00 -16.46
C ASP A 166 6.89 12.57 -17.01
N PRO A 167 5.68 11.98 -16.85
CA PRO A 167 5.43 10.61 -17.26
C PRO A 167 5.53 10.36 -18.76
N ASN A 168 5.41 11.39 -19.59
CA ASN A 168 5.47 11.26 -21.05
C ASN A 168 6.86 11.62 -21.64
N GLY A 169 7.74 12.23 -20.85
CA GLY A 169 9.12 12.57 -21.20
C GLY A 169 9.29 13.78 -22.13
N ASP A 170 8.28 14.65 -22.25
CA ASP A 170 8.28 15.82 -23.14
C ASP A 170 8.82 17.10 -22.48
N ARG A 171 9.18 17.02 -21.19
CA ARG A 171 9.70 18.09 -20.33
C ARG A 171 8.65 19.12 -19.92
N ASP A 172 7.38 18.87 -20.17
CA ASP A 172 6.25 19.61 -19.60
C ASP A 172 5.62 18.83 -18.45
N ILE A 173 5.82 19.31 -17.22
CA ILE A 173 5.28 18.69 -16.01
C ILE A 173 3.76 18.88 -15.84
N SER A 174 3.04 19.37 -16.85
CA SER A 174 1.59 19.58 -16.79
C SER A 174 0.81 18.27 -16.60
N ASP A 175 1.39 17.13 -17.00
CA ASP A 175 0.84 15.80 -16.86
C ASP A 175 1.44 14.97 -15.71
N ARG A 176 2.25 15.60 -14.84
CA ARG A 176 2.78 15.01 -13.60
C ARG A 176 1.74 14.26 -12.79
N VAL A 177 2.18 13.29 -12.00
CA VAL A 177 1.30 12.63 -11.02
C VAL A 177 0.88 13.59 -9.91
N ASP A 178 -0.22 13.28 -9.22
CA ASP A 178 -0.72 14.11 -8.11
C ASP A 178 -0.06 13.74 -6.78
N VAL A 179 0.30 12.46 -6.62
CA VAL A 179 0.89 11.90 -5.40
C VAL A 179 2.07 10.99 -5.74
N ILE A 180 3.17 11.11 -4.99
CA ILE A 180 4.28 10.17 -4.99
C ILE A 180 4.35 9.47 -3.63
N ASN A 181 4.39 8.14 -3.64
CA ASN A 181 4.60 7.32 -2.45
C ASN A 181 5.99 6.66 -2.49
N LEU A 182 6.76 6.86 -1.42
CA LEU A 182 8.07 6.26 -1.20
C LEU A 182 8.03 5.47 0.12
N SER A 183 7.68 4.19 0.04
CA SER A 183 7.68 3.25 1.19
C SER A 183 9.07 2.65 1.41
N LEU A 184 10.10 3.49 1.35
CA LEU A 184 11.51 3.11 1.38
C LEU A 184 12.32 4.15 2.15
N GLY A 185 13.57 3.81 2.46
CA GLY A 185 14.50 4.73 3.08
C GLY A 185 15.90 4.16 3.22
N GLY A 186 16.87 5.04 3.43
CA GLY A 186 18.28 4.72 3.62
C GLY A 186 18.99 5.80 4.41
N ILE A 187 20.29 5.65 4.61
CA ILE A 187 21.11 6.63 5.34
C ILE A 187 21.18 7.94 4.54
N GLY A 188 20.85 9.05 5.17
CA GLY A 188 20.90 10.38 4.56
C GLY A 188 20.42 11.46 5.51
N ASP A 189 20.43 12.70 5.04
CA ASP A 189 20.06 13.89 5.79
C ASP A 189 19.17 14.82 4.94
N GLN A 190 18.77 15.97 5.48
CA GLN A 190 17.83 16.86 4.80
C GLN A 190 18.43 17.48 3.53
N ASP A 191 19.76 17.57 3.44
CA ASP A 191 20.49 18.20 2.35
C ASP A 191 21.08 17.16 1.36
N ASP A 192 20.82 15.86 1.55
CA ASP A 192 21.21 14.83 0.58
C ASP A 192 20.42 14.94 -0.74
N PRO A 193 20.95 14.37 -1.86
CA PRO A 193 20.32 14.49 -3.16
C PRO A 193 18.89 13.97 -3.24
N LEU A 194 18.57 12.87 -2.54
CA LEU A 194 17.24 12.27 -2.56
C LEU A 194 16.24 13.15 -1.79
N SER A 195 16.62 13.66 -0.61
CA SER A 195 15.81 14.63 0.14
C SER A 195 15.55 15.91 -0.65
N GLN A 196 16.55 16.40 -1.39
CA GLN A 196 16.38 17.56 -2.28
C GLN A 196 15.45 17.28 -3.45
N ALA A 197 15.58 16.12 -4.11
CA ALA A 197 14.68 15.71 -5.20
C ALA A 197 13.22 15.61 -4.71
N VAL A 198 13.01 15.03 -3.53
CA VAL A 198 11.70 14.98 -2.87
C VAL A 198 11.14 16.37 -2.57
N ASP A 199 11.96 17.27 -2.01
CA ASP A 199 11.54 18.66 -1.75
C ASP A 199 11.17 19.40 -3.05
N ASN A 200 11.90 19.14 -4.15
CA ASN A 200 11.62 19.74 -5.46
C ASN A 200 10.33 19.20 -6.07
N ALA A 201 10.03 17.91 -5.93
CA ALA A 201 8.76 17.33 -6.36
C ALA A 201 7.56 17.96 -5.62
N VAL A 202 7.72 18.27 -4.33
CA VAL A 202 6.70 19.02 -3.57
C VAL A 202 6.53 20.44 -4.12
N GLU A 203 7.61 21.14 -4.44
CA GLU A 203 7.55 22.48 -5.09
C GLU A 203 6.93 22.43 -6.49
N ALA A 204 7.04 21.30 -7.19
CA ALA A 204 6.31 21.03 -8.42
C ALA A 204 4.81 20.74 -8.19
N SER A 205 4.28 21.00 -7.00
CA SER A 205 2.88 20.79 -6.62
C SER A 205 2.44 19.31 -6.66
N VAL A 206 3.34 18.39 -6.35
CA VAL A 206 3.03 16.97 -6.12
C VAL A 206 3.03 16.69 -4.62
N VAL A 207 2.04 15.95 -4.12
CA VAL A 207 2.06 15.51 -2.73
C VAL A 207 3.02 14.33 -2.60
N VAL A 208 4.12 14.51 -1.86
CA VAL A 208 5.09 13.43 -1.64
C VAL A 208 4.92 12.86 -0.23
N VAL A 209 4.69 11.55 -0.14
CA VAL A 209 4.51 10.80 1.11
C VAL A 209 5.66 9.80 1.25
N VAL A 210 6.35 9.86 2.38
CA VAL A 210 7.56 9.08 2.66
C VAL A 210 7.42 8.32 3.97
N ALA A 211 8.00 7.12 4.06
CA ALA A 211 8.07 6.38 5.31
C ALA A 211 9.01 7.08 6.31
N ALA A 212 8.66 7.09 7.60
CA ALA A 212 9.56 7.55 8.65
C ALA A 212 10.78 6.62 8.84
N GLY A 213 10.62 5.34 8.50
CA GLY A 213 11.60 4.29 8.72
C GLY A 213 11.22 3.34 9.86
N ASN A 214 11.96 2.23 9.93
CA ASN A 214 11.74 1.12 10.86
C ASN A 214 12.89 0.93 11.87
N SER A 215 13.59 2.03 12.20
CA SER A 215 14.80 2.03 13.05
C SER A 215 14.54 2.50 14.48
N GLY A 216 13.28 2.57 14.91
CA GLY A 216 12.92 2.85 16.30
C GLY A 216 13.33 1.71 17.26
N PRO A 217 13.15 1.88 18.58
CA PRO A 217 12.35 2.94 19.23
C PRO A 217 13.14 4.17 19.66
N ASP A 218 14.43 4.23 19.38
CA ASP A 218 15.26 5.38 19.78
C ASP A 218 14.87 6.65 19.01
N TYR A 219 15.14 7.81 19.61
CA TYR A 219 14.95 9.11 18.95
C TYR A 219 16.02 9.33 17.87
N GLU A 220 15.75 10.26 16.96
CA GLU A 220 16.66 10.63 15.85
C GLU A 220 16.97 9.45 14.90
N THR A 221 15.95 8.62 14.65
CA THR A 221 16.04 7.40 13.83
C THR A 221 15.35 7.53 12.47
N ILE A 222 14.96 8.75 12.09
CA ILE A 222 14.40 9.07 10.78
C ILE A 222 15.56 9.44 9.86
N PHE A 223 15.63 8.80 8.70
CA PHE A 223 16.65 9.05 7.68
C PHE A 223 16.01 9.43 6.34
N SER A 224 16.80 9.50 5.27
CA SER A 224 16.32 9.90 3.94
C SER A 224 15.46 8.83 3.26
N PRO A 225 14.38 9.20 2.54
CA PRO A 225 13.86 10.56 2.35
C PRO A 225 12.93 11.05 3.49
N GLY A 226 12.73 10.29 4.55
CA GLY A 226 11.89 10.65 5.70
C GLY A 226 12.27 11.97 6.40
N VAL A 227 13.52 12.40 6.27
CA VAL A 227 14.03 13.69 6.78
C VAL A 227 13.83 14.87 5.83
N ALA A 228 13.36 14.64 4.59
CA ALA A 228 13.07 15.70 3.63
C ALA A 228 12.11 16.73 4.24
N ARG A 229 12.37 18.01 3.97
CA ARG A 229 11.72 19.11 4.70
C ARG A 229 10.24 19.26 4.35
N LYS A 230 9.87 18.99 3.11
CA LYS A 230 8.56 19.32 2.55
C LYS A 230 7.64 18.13 2.35
N ALA A 231 8.18 16.91 2.31
CA ALA A 231 7.38 15.69 2.22
C ALA A 231 6.55 15.46 3.48
N ILE A 232 5.48 14.68 3.35
CA ILE A 232 4.73 14.15 4.49
C ILE A 232 5.39 12.84 4.92
N THR A 233 6.05 12.88 6.08
CA THR A 233 6.70 11.72 6.68
C THR A 233 5.74 10.99 7.60
N VAL A 234 5.54 9.70 7.36
CA VAL A 234 4.51 8.90 8.04
C VAL A 234 5.14 7.84 8.95
N GLY A 235 4.84 7.92 10.25
CA GLY A 235 5.17 6.87 11.22
C GLY A 235 4.11 5.79 11.31
N ALA A 236 4.45 4.66 11.94
CA ALA A 236 3.56 3.50 12.04
C ALA A 236 2.90 3.38 13.43
N ILE A 237 1.59 3.13 13.44
CA ILE A 237 0.83 2.68 14.61
C ILE A 237 0.27 1.27 14.41
N THR A 238 0.01 0.58 15.52
CA THR A 238 -0.74 -0.68 15.53
C THR A 238 -2.24 -0.43 15.38
N LYS A 239 -3.01 -1.49 15.16
CA LYS A 239 -4.48 -1.42 15.12
C LYS A 239 -5.10 -0.94 16.44
N SER A 240 -4.37 -1.06 17.55
CA SER A 240 -4.74 -0.53 18.86
C SER A 240 -4.39 0.95 19.05
N LYS A 241 -3.97 1.66 17.99
CA LYS A 241 -3.60 3.09 18.00
C LYS A 241 -2.42 3.42 18.91
N VAL A 242 -1.49 2.47 19.04
CA VAL A 242 -0.22 2.66 19.77
C VAL A 242 0.91 2.75 18.75
N ILE A 243 1.89 3.63 18.97
CA ILE A 243 3.10 3.71 18.12
C ILE A 243 3.73 2.32 18.04
N ALA A 244 3.98 1.85 16.81
CA ALA A 244 4.68 0.59 16.59
C ALA A 244 6.12 0.72 17.11
N SER A 245 6.62 -0.30 17.80
CA SER A 245 7.94 -0.24 18.46
C SER A 245 9.08 0.08 17.48
N PHE A 246 8.99 -0.43 16.26
CA PHE A 246 9.97 -0.21 15.20
C PHE A 246 9.84 1.15 14.52
N SER A 247 8.72 1.88 14.68
CA SER A 247 8.51 3.15 13.98
C SER A 247 9.61 4.13 14.39
N SER A 248 10.37 4.60 13.41
CA SER A 248 11.38 5.64 13.58
C SER A 248 10.77 6.90 14.19
N ARG A 249 11.58 7.62 14.96
CA ARG A 249 11.16 8.78 15.76
C ARG A 249 12.11 9.93 15.53
N GLY A 250 11.56 11.15 15.45
CA GLY A 250 12.35 12.37 15.46
C GLY A 250 12.93 12.68 16.85
N SER A 251 13.33 13.92 17.12
CA SER A 251 13.34 15.04 16.18
C SER A 251 14.36 14.82 15.06
N VAL A 252 14.22 15.60 13.99
CA VAL A 252 15.19 15.67 12.90
C VAL A 252 15.92 16.99 13.07
N ILE A 253 17.23 16.97 13.33
CA ILE A 253 18.01 18.20 13.57
C ILE A 253 18.59 18.70 12.25
N TRP A 254 18.26 19.93 11.88
CA TRP A 254 18.77 20.59 10.68
C TRP A 254 19.25 22.00 11.03
N LYS A 255 20.52 22.32 10.76
CA LYS A 255 21.11 23.65 11.02
C LYS A 255 20.83 24.18 12.44
N ASN A 256 20.98 23.31 13.44
CA ASN A 256 20.68 23.57 14.86
C ASN A 256 19.21 23.91 15.17
N GLN A 257 18.29 23.55 14.28
CA GLN A 257 16.85 23.66 14.47
C GLN A 257 16.21 22.28 14.46
N ALA A 258 15.27 22.06 15.38
CA ALA A 258 14.48 20.85 15.44
C ALA A 258 13.34 20.92 14.40
N LEU A 259 13.36 20.00 13.44
CA LEU A 259 12.22 19.72 12.56
C LEU A 259 11.34 18.66 13.22
N ILE A 260 10.03 18.91 13.25
CA ILE A 260 9.07 17.95 13.77
C ILE A 260 8.79 16.92 12.68
N LYS A 261 9.32 15.72 12.89
CA LYS A 261 9.11 14.53 12.06
C LYS A 261 8.92 13.31 12.98
N PRO A 262 8.08 12.30 12.63
CA PRO A 262 7.19 12.29 11.46
C PRO A 262 6.07 13.32 11.59
N ASP A 263 5.49 13.76 10.49
CA ASP A 263 4.38 14.74 10.47
C ASP A 263 3.09 14.13 10.99
N VAL A 264 2.85 12.85 10.63
CA VAL A 264 1.65 12.10 10.99
C VAL A 264 1.98 10.63 11.23
N VAL A 265 1.02 9.88 11.75
CA VAL A 265 1.11 8.43 11.90
C VAL A 265 -0.11 7.74 11.28
N ALA A 266 0.08 6.54 10.76
CA ALA A 266 -0.96 5.72 10.15
C ALA A 266 -0.83 4.25 10.56
N PRO A 267 -1.90 3.43 10.43
CA PRO A 267 -1.82 1.99 10.63
C PRO A 267 -0.70 1.37 9.77
N GLY A 268 0.32 0.79 10.41
CA GLY A 268 1.52 0.26 9.73
C GLY A 268 2.02 -1.06 10.29
N LYS A 269 1.29 -1.69 11.23
CA LYS A 269 1.61 -3.03 11.75
C LYS A 269 0.47 -4.01 11.46
N ASP A 270 0.83 -5.18 10.93
CA ASP A 270 -0.09 -6.28 10.58
C ASP A 270 -1.22 -5.81 9.64
N ILE A 271 -0.83 -5.01 8.65
CA ILE A 271 -1.73 -4.46 7.63
C ILE A 271 -1.94 -5.52 6.56
N CYS A 272 -3.18 -5.95 6.40
CA CYS A 272 -3.55 -6.87 5.36
C CYS A 272 -3.69 -6.11 4.05
N ALA A 273 -3.00 -6.58 3.03
CA ALA A 273 -3.26 -6.27 1.63
C ALA A 273 -3.30 -7.60 0.85
N VAL A 274 -3.57 -7.53 -0.44
CA VAL A 274 -3.66 -8.73 -1.26
C VAL A 274 -2.31 -9.43 -1.35
N GLN A 275 -2.36 -10.77 -1.39
CA GLN A 275 -1.16 -11.60 -1.51
C GLN A 275 -0.62 -11.53 -2.94
N PHE A 276 0.63 -11.10 -3.07
CA PHE A 276 1.41 -11.22 -4.30
C PHE A 276 1.52 -12.71 -4.70
N LYS A 277 1.29 -13.02 -5.98
CA LYS A 277 1.44 -14.38 -6.52
C LYS A 277 2.55 -14.36 -7.58
N VAL A 278 3.63 -15.07 -7.27
CA VAL A 278 4.68 -15.45 -8.23
C VAL A 278 4.13 -16.49 -9.21
#